data_AF-J5X172-F1
#
_entry.id   AF-J5X172-F1
#
_cell.length_a   1.000
_cell.length_b   1.000
_cell.length_c   1.000
_cell.angle_alpha   90.00
_cell.angle_beta   90.00
_cell.angle_gamma   90.00
#
_symmetry.space_group_name_H-M   'P 1'
#
loop_
_entity.id
_entity.type
_entity.pdbx_description
1 polymer ?
#
loop_
_entity_poly.entity_id
_entity_poly.type
_entity_poly.pdbx_seq_one_letter_code
_entity_poly.pdbx_strand_id
1 'polypeptide(L)'
;MKKGIWILLFLYVCLPLRAQNSKELIEILLDFCQQVTQEEPSEEKIYAIFQSISPEKKYLLLEEKKSSFAGFTQEKVAYIDLDKEKYDNNAKLISYKRAAERAYTLDLFLYSPYSIKAGKVSYEKAIYPISFPELTEKLGRVFYDPIFQAKDTKRSNYIYQNPQTHKKVVFSILSYNLPEAPYNIIYRIEIEDIRFFDEASLSKGKFYMKEKD
;
A
#
# COMPACT_ATOMS: atom_id res chain seq x y z
N MET A 1 -45.15 -17.74 -35.28
CA MET A 1 -43.74 -18.10 -35.00
C MET A 1 -43.12 -17.02 -34.13
N LYS A 2 -42.84 -17.30 -32.84
CA LYS A 2 -42.23 -16.31 -31.92
C LYS A 2 -40.71 -16.44 -32.01
N LYS A 3 -40.01 -15.35 -32.35
CA LYS A 3 -38.55 -15.26 -32.36
C LYS A 3 -38.06 -15.07 -30.92
N GLY A 4 -37.45 -16.10 -30.34
CA GLY A 4 -36.80 -16.01 -29.03
C GLY A 4 -35.44 -15.33 -29.16
N ILE A 5 -35.23 -14.26 -28.39
CA ILE A 5 -33.93 -13.61 -28.27
C ILE A 5 -33.09 -14.43 -27.28
N TRP A 6 -31.94 -14.93 -27.73
CA TRP A 6 -30.97 -15.61 -26.88
C TRP A 6 -29.91 -14.59 -26.45
N ILE A 7 -29.93 -14.21 -25.17
CA ILE A 7 -28.89 -13.37 -24.56
C ILE A 7 -27.85 -14.31 -23.94
N LEU A 8 -26.64 -14.29 -24.50
CA LEU A 8 -25.50 -15.04 -23.96
C LEU A 8 -24.85 -14.19 -22.86
N LEU A 9 -25.14 -14.50 -21.59
CA LEU A 9 -24.48 -13.92 -20.43
C LEU A 9 -23.14 -14.63 -20.18
N PHE A 10 -22.04 -14.02 -20.62
CA PHE A 10 -20.70 -14.45 -20.24
C PHE A 10 -20.44 -14.07 -18.78
N LEU A 11 -20.73 -14.98 -17.84
CA LEU A 11 -20.26 -14.86 -16.46
C LEU A 11 -18.82 -15.39 -16.39
N TYR A 12 -17.84 -14.49 -16.49
CA TYR A 12 -16.43 -14.84 -16.31
C TYR A 12 -16.14 -15.02 -14.81
N VAL A 13 -16.45 -16.20 -14.27
CA VAL A 13 -16.14 -16.58 -12.89
C VAL A 13 -14.64 -16.83 -12.79
N CYS A 14 -13.87 -15.76 -12.61
CA CYS A 14 -12.47 -15.84 -12.19
C CYS A 14 -12.42 -16.14 -10.69
N LEU A 15 -12.43 -17.44 -10.35
CA LEU A 15 -11.92 -18.08 -9.12
C LEU A 15 -11.85 -17.23 -7.83
N PRO A 16 -12.72 -17.50 -6.82
CA PRO A 16 -12.76 -16.76 -5.54
C PRO A 16 -11.63 -17.11 -4.54
N LEU A 17 -10.80 -18.12 -4.82
CA LEU A 17 -9.76 -18.59 -3.88
C LEU A 17 -8.59 -17.61 -3.67
N ARG A 18 -8.35 -16.64 -4.58
CA ARG A 18 -7.25 -15.66 -4.45
C ARG A 18 -7.69 -14.28 -3.98
N ALA A 19 -9.00 -13.99 -4.02
CA ALA A 19 -9.56 -12.74 -3.46
C ALA A 19 -9.53 -12.73 -1.92
N GLN A 20 -9.39 -13.90 -1.28
CA GLN A 20 -9.23 -14.03 0.16
C GLN A 20 -7.92 -13.40 0.64
N ASN A 21 -6.79 -13.69 -0.03
CA ASN A 21 -5.48 -13.14 0.35
C ASN A 21 -5.40 -11.61 0.18
N SER A 22 -6.09 -11.05 -0.83
CA SER A 22 -6.14 -9.59 -1.01
C SER A 22 -7.02 -8.90 0.03
N LYS A 23 -8.15 -9.52 0.39
CA LYS A 23 -9.05 -9.00 1.43
C LYS A 23 -8.36 -8.98 2.79
N GLU A 24 -7.67 -10.07 3.13
CA GLU A 24 -6.88 -10.19 4.35
C GLU A 24 -5.76 -9.14 4.39
N LEU A 25 -5.01 -8.93 3.30
CA LEU A 25 -3.99 -7.89 3.26
C LEU A 25 -4.58 -6.49 3.45
N ILE A 26 -5.69 -6.16 2.77
CA ILE A 26 -6.36 -4.87 2.94
C ILE A 26 -6.80 -4.68 4.40
N GLU A 27 -7.33 -5.72 5.05
CA GLU A 27 -7.73 -5.67 6.45
C GLU A 27 -6.52 -5.44 7.37
N ILE A 28 -5.40 -6.15 7.18
CA ILE A 28 -4.15 -5.92 7.93
C ILE A 28 -3.65 -4.48 7.77
N LEU A 29 -3.68 -3.94 6.54
CA LEU A 29 -3.24 -2.57 6.28
C LEU A 29 -4.18 -1.52 6.91
N LEU A 30 -5.48 -1.80 6.98
CA LEU A 30 -6.45 -0.95 7.67
C LEU A 30 -6.32 -1.02 9.19
N ASP A 31 -6.05 -2.20 9.75
CA ASP A 31 -5.72 -2.38 11.17
C ASP A 31 -4.47 -1.58 11.53
N PHE A 32 -3.46 -1.58 10.64
CA PHE A 32 -2.28 -0.73 10.80
C PHE A 32 -2.67 0.76 10.83
N CYS A 33 -3.45 1.24 9.85
CA CYS A 33 -3.96 2.62 9.84
C CYS A 33 -4.70 2.98 11.13
N GLN A 34 -5.59 2.10 11.61
CA GLN A 34 -6.35 2.31 12.83
C GLN A 34 -5.46 2.38 14.07
N GLN A 35 -4.43 1.53 14.15
CA GLN A 35 -3.56 1.45 15.32
C GLN A 35 -2.59 2.64 15.39
N VAL A 36 -2.00 3.08 14.27
CA VAL A 36 -1.05 4.21 14.26
C VAL A 36 -1.74 5.56 14.47
N THR A 37 -3.06 5.61 14.28
CA THR A 37 -3.87 6.81 14.48
C THR A 37 -4.59 6.84 15.84
N GLN A 38 -4.29 5.92 16.76
CA GLN A 38 -4.82 5.99 18.13
C GLN A 38 -4.28 7.22 18.90
N GLU A 39 -4.91 7.54 20.03
CA GLU A 39 -4.42 8.65 20.86
C GLU A 39 -3.02 8.34 21.38
N GLU A 40 -2.87 7.10 21.86
CA GLU A 40 -1.62 6.48 22.29
C GLU A 40 -1.36 5.20 21.48
N PRO A 41 -0.67 5.28 20.32
CA PRO A 41 -0.34 4.12 19.53
C PRO A 41 0.60 3.17 20.29
N SER A 42 0.14 1.93 20.53
CA SER A 42 0.98 0.87 21.09
C SER A 42 1.97 0.35 20.04
N GLU A 43 3.26 0.55 20.31
CA GLU A 43 4.35 0.04 19.47
C GLU A 43 4.24 -1.48 19.30
N GLU A 44 4.01 -2.22 20.40
CA GLU A 44 3.85 -3.67 20.37
C GLU A 44 2.76 -4.13 19.40
N LYS A 45 1.58 -3.49 19.43
CA LYS A 45 0.48 -3.82 18.51
C LYS A 45 0.81 -3.48 17.07
N ILE A 46 1.48 -2.35 16.82
CA ILE A 46 1.91 -1.95 15.47
C ILE A 46 2.85 -3.01 14.88
N TYR A 47 3.84 -3.47 15.66
CA TYR A 47 4.77 -4.50 15.21
C TYR A 47 4.09 -5.86 15.04
N ALA A 48 3.09 -6.20 15.87
CA ALA A 48 2.30 -7.42 15.71
C ALA A 48 1.51 -7.42 14.39
N ILE A 49 0.84 -6.30 14.06
CA ILE A 49 0.14 -6.13 12.78
C ILE A 49 1.12 -6.18 11.61
N PHE A 50 2.29 -5.55 11.74
CA PHE A 50 3.32 -5.61 10.71
C PHE A 50 3.79 -7.07 10.46
N GLN A 51 4.01 -7.84 11.53
CA GLN A 51 4.40 -9.25 11.43
C GLN A 51 3.30 -10.15 10.86
N SER A 52 2.01 -9.78 10.99
CA SER A 52 0.92 -10.56 10.40
C SER A 52 0.84 -10.46 8.88
N ILE A 53 1.55 -9.51 8.25
CA ILE A 53 1.65 -9.43 6.78
C ILE A 53 2.26 -10.72 6.20
N SER A 54 3.17 -11.37 6.94
CA SER A 54 3.74 -12.66 6.54
C SER A 54 4.07 -13.49 7.78
N PRO A 55 3.12 -14.29 8.29
CA PRO A 55 3.29 -15.06 9.54
C PRO A 55 4.44 -16.08 9.46
N GLU A 56 4.82 -16.51 8.27
CA GLU A 56 5.88 -17.50 8.04
C GLU A 56 7.29 -16.94 8.11
N LYS A 57 7.46 -15.60 8.07
CA LYS A 57 8.79 -14.97 7.92
C LYS A 57 8.95 -13.83 8.92
N LYS A 58 9.82 -14.03 9.92
CA LYS A 58 10.23 -12.99 10.87
C LYS A 58 11.66 -12.56 10.56
N TYR A 59 11.82 -11.35 10.05
CA TYR A 59 13.09 -10.65 10.07
C TYR A 59 12.90 -9.32 10.80
N LEU A 60 13.81 -8.99 11.70
CA LEU A 60 13.84 -7.73 12.43
C LEU A 60 15.28 -7.25 12.42
N LEU A 61 15.60 -6.36 11.48
CA LEU A 61 16.88 -5.69 11.40
C LEU A 61 16.68 -4.23 11.82
N LEU A 62 17.07 -3.90 13.05
CA LEU A 62 17.01 -2.54 13.60
C LEU A 62 18.24 -1.75 13.11
N GLU A 63 18.09 -1.06 11.98
CA GLU A 63 19.09 -0.09 11.51
C GLU A 63 18.67 1.34 11.85
N GLU A 64 19.59 2.11 12.44
CA GLU A 64 19.47 3.56 12.51
C GLU A 64 19.95 4.18 11.18
N LYS A 65 19.03 4.58 10.29
CA LYS A 65 19.36 5.52 9.21
C LYS A 65 18.90 6.91 9.61
N LYS A 66 19.74 7.91 9.37
CA LYS A 66 19.40 9.33 9.59
C LYS A 66 18.59 9.87 8.42
N SER A 67 17.30 9.58 8.39
CA SER A 67 16.34 10.35 7.59
C SER A 67 15.50 11.24 8.51
N SER A 68 15.06 12.39 8.00
CA SER A 68 14.15 13.27 8.73
C SER A 68 13.05 13.80 7.82
N PHE A 69 11.83 13.83 8.34
CA PHE A 69 10.65 14.35 7.65
C PHE A 69 9.88 15.23 8.61
N ALA A 70 9.55 16.47 8.23
CA ALA A 70 8.76 17.39 9.06
C ALA A 70 9.27 17.54 10.53
N GLY A 71 10.59 17.53 10.72
CA GLY A 71 11.23 17.59 12.04
C GLY A 71 11.22 16.28 12.84
N PHE A 72 10.69 15.19 12.29
CA PHE A 72 10.83 13.86 12.87
C PHE A 72 12.14 13.21 12.44
N THR A 73 12.83 12.59 13.39
CA THR A 73 14.02 11.79 13.14
C THR A 73 13.64 10.32 13.12
N GLN A 74 14.11 9.59 12.12
CA GLN A 74 13.96 8.14 12.08
C GLN A 74 14.64 7.49 13.29
N GLU A 75 13.92 6.61 14.00
CA GLU A 75 14.38 5.92 15.21
C GLU A 75 14.67 4.44 14.95
N LYS A 76 13.71 3.71 14.37
CA LYS A 76 13.84 2.26 14.11
C LYS A 76 13.36 1.91 12.71
N VAL A 77 13.91 0.82 12.19
CA VAL A 77 13.41 0.18 10.97
C VAL A 77 13.21 -1.31 11.24
N ALA A 78 12.15 -1.88 10.69
CA ALA A 78 11.92 -3.31 10.65
C ALA A 78 11.63 -3.72 9.20
N TYR A 79 12.07 -4.92 8.82
CA TYR A 79 11.98 -5.42 7.47
C TYR A 79 11.49 -6.86 7.46
N ILE A 80 10.48 -7.16 6.66
CA ILE A 80 10.03 -8.52 6.38
C ILE A 80 10.33 -8.81 4.92
N ASP A 81 11.17 -9.79 4.68
CA ASP A 81 11.32 -10.38 3.35
C ASP A 81 10.12 -11.29 3.08
N LEU A 82 9.37 -10.99 2.03
CA LEU A 82 8.15 -11.72 1.66
C LEU A 82 8.44 -12.86 0.67
N ASP A 83 9.62 -12.91 0.02
CA ASP A 83 10.02 -13.99 -0.92
C ASP A 83 11.54 -14.23 -0.96
N LYS A 84 11.96 -15.50 -0.83
CA LYS A 84 13.38 -15.90 -0.96
C LYS A 84 13.81 -16.14 -2.41
N GLU A 85 12.88 -16.21 -3.35
CA GLU A 85 13.16 -16.62 -4.72
C GLU A 85 12.82 -15.51 -5.72
N LYS A 86 13.90 -14.97 -6.31
CA LYS A 86 13.95 -14.17 -7.55
C LYS A 86 13.35 -12.74 -7.52
N TYR A 87 12.55 -12.38 -6.52
CA TYR A 87 11.90 -11.05 -6.44
C TYR A 87 12.10 -10.40 -5.07
N ASP A 88 12.40 -9.09 -5.06
CA ASP A 88 12.57 -8.31 -3.83
C ASP A 88 11.23 -7.89 -3.21
N ASN A 89 10.29 -8.83 -3.03
CA ASN A 89 9.06 -8.57 -2.29
C ASN A 89 9.39 -8.34 -0.83
N ASN A 90 9.06 -7.17 -0.30
CA ASN A 90 9.38 -6.86 1.08
C ASN A 90 8.38 -5.89 1.70
N ALA A 91 8.27 -5.95 3.01
CA ALA A 91 7.58 -4.96 3.82
C ALA A 91 8.59 -4.27 4.73
N LYS A 92 8.43 -2.97 4.92
CA LYS A 92 9.29 -2.13 5.75
C LYS A 92 8.44 -1.27 6.66
N LEU A 93 8.65 -1.39 7.97
CA LEU A 93 8.08 -0.50 8.98
C LEU A 93 9.17 0.44 9.48
N ILE A 94 8.89 1.73 9.54
CA ILE A 94 9.82 2.73 10.07
C ILE A 94 9.12 3.49 11.19
N SER A 95 9.80 3.64 12.33
CA SER A 95 9.36 4.55 13.39
C SER A 95 10.15 5.86 13.34
N TYR A 96 9.46 6.93 13.64
CA TYR A 96 9.94 8.30 13.63
C TYR A 96 9.61 8.95 14.96
N LYS A 97 10.50 9.81 15.45
CA LYS A 97 10.35 10.52 16.72
C LYS A 97 10.59 12.02 16.57
N ARG A 98 9.74 12.82 17.22
CA ARG A 98 9.90 14.26 17.36
C ARG A 98 9.49 14.67 18.77
N ALA A 99 10.46 15.04 19.60
CA ALA A 99 10.25 15.25 21.03
C ALA A 99 9.56 14.03 21.68
N ALA A 100 8.35 14.21 22.25
CA ALA A 100 7.55 13.14 22.83
C ALA A 100 6.63 12.44 21.81
N GLU A 101 6.54 12.94 20.58
CA GLU A 101 5.68 12.39 19.54
C GLU A 101 6.36 11.25 18.78
N ARG A 102 5.55 10.28 18.37
CA ARG A 102 5.94 9.23 17.43
C ARG A 102 5.08 9.26 16.18
N ALA A 103 5.67 8.82 15.07
CA ALA A 103 5.01 8.59 13.80
C ALA A 103 5.54 7.29 13.21
N TYR A 104 4.74 6.63 12.37
CA TYR A 104 5.10 5.35 11.76
C TYR A 104 4.80 5.39 10.28
N THR A 105 5.64 4.72 9.49
CA THR A 105 5.38 4.48 8.07
C THR A 105 5.47 3.00 7.78
N LEU A 106 4.60 2.53 6.89
CA LEU A 106 4.66 1.19 6.32
C LEU A 106 4.85 1.30 4.81
N ASP A 107 5.87 0.65 4.28
CA ASP A 107 6.13 0.52 2.84
C ASP A 107 6.08 -0.95 2.47
N LEU A 108 5.29 -1.30 1.47
CA LEU A 108 5.09 -2.68 1.01
C LEU A 108 5.32 -2.76 -0.50
N PHE A 109 6.28 -3.59 -0.89
CA PHE A 109 6.65 -3.85 -2.28
C PHE A 109 6.20 -5.24 -2.70
N LEU A 110 5.32 -5.30 -3.70
CA LEU A 110 4.75 -6.53 -4.24
C LEU A 110 4.94 -6.57 -5.76
N TYR A 111 5.82 -7.45 -6.21
CA TYR A 111 6.08 -7.75 -7.61
C TYR A 111 5.18 -8.89 -8.08
N SER A 112 4.67 -8.75 -9.31
CA SER A 112 4.10 -9.88 -10.02
C SER A 112 5.21 -10.78 -10.54
N PRO A 113 5.11 -12.11 -10.36
CA PRO A 113 6.04 -13.03 -10.99
C PRO A 113 6.04 -12.85 -12.51
N TYR A 114 7.16 -13.10 -13.17
CA TYR A 114 7.23 -13.14 -14.63
C TYR A 114 8.11 -14.29 -15.12
N SER A 115 7.87 -14.71 -16.35
CA SER A 115 8.67 -15.69 -17.07
C SER A 115 9.14 -15.11 -18.40
N ILE A 116 10.31 -15.54 -18.87
CA ILE A 116 10.82 -15.18 -20.19
C ILE A 116 10.70 -16.42 -21.08
N LYS A 117 9.91 -16.33 -22.14
CA LYS A 117 9.74 -17.40 -23.13
C LYS A 117 10.07 -16.86 -24.51
N ALA A 118 11.04 -17.48 -25.19
CA ALA A 118 11.50 -17.08 -26.53
C ALA A 118 11.82 -15.57 -26.66
N GLY A 119 12.48 -14.99 -25.65
CA GLY A 119 12.84 -13.57 -25.62
C GLY A 119 11.70 -12.60 -25.28
N LYS A 120 10.48 -13.09 -25.05
CA LYS A 120 9.34 -12.27 -24.60
C LYS A 120 9.10 -12.45 -23.11
N VAL A 121 8.86 -11.33 -22.43
CA VAL A 121 8.50 -11.31 -21.00
C VAL A 121 7.00 -11.52 -20.86
N SER A 122 6.60 -12.52 -20.08
CA SER A 122 5.20 -12.79 -19.75
C SER A 122 5.03 -12.70 -18.24
N TYR A 123 4.24 -11.74 -17.80
CA TYR A 123 3.89 -11.58 -16.39
C TYR A 123 2.81 -12.59 -15.99
N GLU A 124 2.97 -13.19 -14.83
CA GLU A 124 1.94 -13.96 -14.16
C GLU A 124 1.04 -13.02 -13.36
N LYS A 125 -0.12 -13.52 -12.93
CA LYS A 125 -1.04 -12.75 -12.10
C LYS A 125 -0.38 -12.44 -10.74
N ALA A 126 -0.45 -11.19 -10.30
CA ALA A 126 0.03 -10.75 -8.99
C ALA A 126 -0.45 -11.68 -7.85
N ILE A 127 0.44 -11.95 -6.90
CA ILE A 127 0.16 -12.79 -5.72
C ILE A 127 -0.93 -12.15 -4.85
N TYR A 128 -0.95 -10.82 -4.77
CA TYR A 128 -1.95 -10.03 -4.04
C TYR A 128 -2.64 -9.04 -5.00
N PRO A 129 -3.71 -9.44 -5.69
CA PRO A 129 -4.47 -8.53 -6.54
C PRO A 129 -5.26 -7.54 -5.66
N ILE A 130 -4.81 -6.29 -5.60
CA ILE A 130 -5.50 -5.25 -4.83
C ILE A 130 -6.74 -4.75 -5.59
N SER A 131 -7.91 -4.79 -4.94
CA SER A 131 -9.17 -4.27 -5.47
C SER A 131 -9.31 -2.78 -5.16
N PHE A 132 -9.12 -1.91 -6.16
CA PHE A 132 -9.34 -0.47 -6.02
C PHE A 132 -10.78 -0.09 -5.63
N PRO A 133 -11.85 -0.74 -6.17
CA PRO A 133 -13.21 -0.49 -5.71
C PRO A 133 -13.40 -0.80 -4.22
N GLU A 134 -12.89 -1.94 -3.74
CA GLU A 134 -12.99 -2.33 -2.33
C GLU A 134 -12.22 -1.36 -1.43
N LEU A 135 -11.03 -0.94 -1.85
CA LEU A 135 -10.28 0.10 -1.13
C LEU A 135 -11.03 1.42 -1.09
N THR A 136 -11.64 1.84 -2.19
CA THR A 136 -12.43 3.07 -2.26
C THR A 136 -13.66 2.99 -1.35
N GLU A 137 -14.28 1.82 -1.23
CA GLU A 137 -15.36 1.58 -0.28
C GLU A 137 -14.89 1.72 1.17
N LYS A 138 -13.73 1.16 1.52
CA LYS A 138 -13.20 1.15 2.89
C LYS A 138 -12.51 2.46 3.31
N LEU A 139 -11.80 3.12 2.39
CA LEU A 139 -11.01 4.34 2.64
C LEU A 139 -11.71 5.62 2.18
N GLY A 140 -12.80 5.49 1.43
CA GLY A 140 -13.52 6.63 0.84
C GLY A 140 -12.87 7.14 -0.44
N ARG A 141 -13.01 8.45 -0.68
CA ARG A 141 -12.66 9.06 -1.97
C ARG A 141 -11.17 8.97 -2.26
N VAL A 142 -10.84 8.35 -3.39
CA VAL A 142 -9.50 8.36 -3.97
C VAL A 142 -9.14 9.75 -4.52
N PHE A 143 -7.92 10.18 -4.24
CA PHE A 143 -7.30 11.37 -4.79
C PHE A 143 -6.19 10.96 -5.76
N TYR A 144 -6.20 11.58 -6.93
CA TYR A 144 -5.17 11.38 -7.95
C TYR A 144 -4.37 12.67 -8.06
N ASP A 145 -3.06 12.60 -7.86
CA ASP A 145 -2.16 13.70 -8.21
C ASP A 145 -1.74 13.53 -9.68
N PRO A 146 -2.23 14.38 -10.62
CA PRO A 146 -1.93 14.23 -12.04
C PRO A 146 -0.51 14.67 -12.40
N ILE A 147 0.21 15.38 -11.53
CA ILE A 147 1.52 15.97 -11.85
C ILE A 147 2.63 14.90 -11.92
N PHE A 148 2.49 13.78 -11.19
CA PHE A 148 3.53 12.75 -11.05
C PHE A 148 3.21 11.40 -11.68
N GLN A 149 2.11 11.28 -12.41
CA GLN A 149 1.80 10.02 -13.07
C GLN A 149 2.56 9.91 -14.38
N ALA A 150 3.67 9.17 -14.37
CA ALA A 150 4.27 8.67 -15.61
C ALA A 150 3.18 7.93 -16.41
N LYS A 151 3.32 7.90 -17.74
CA LYS A 151 2.33 7.29 -18.64
C LYS A 151 1.91 5.87 -18.18
N ASP A 152 2.88 5.15 -17.65
CA ASP A 152 2.82 3.74 -17.26
C ASP A 152 2.72 3.53 -15.74
N THR A 153 2.69 4.58 -14.92
CA THR A 153 2.57 4.50 -13.45
C THR A 153 1.32 5.23 -12.98
N LYS A 154 0.48 4.56 -12.19
CA LYS A 154 -0.71 5.15 -11.57
C LYS A 154 -0.52 5.21 -10.07
N ARG A 155 -0.50 6.42 -9.51
CA ARG A 155 -0.52 6.64 -8.06
C ARG A 155 -1.92 7.03 -7.63
N SER A 156 -2.45 6.32 -6.63
CA SER A 156 -3.74 6.58 -6.00
C SER A 156 -3.50 6.84 -4.53
N ASN A 157 -3.89 8.00 -4.04
CA ASN A 157 -3.74 8.37 -2.63
C ASN A 157 -5.12 8.40 -1.97
N TYR A 158 -5.19 7.89 -0.76
CA TYR A 158 -6.36 7.94 0.10
C TYR A 158 -5.96 8.62 1.41
N ILE A 159 -6.92 9.25 2.07
CA ILE A 159 -6.74 9.75 3.43
C ILE A 159 -7.57 8.87 4.34
N TYR A 160 -6.92 8.01 5.11
CA TYR A 160 -7.58 7.34 6.22
C TYR A 160 -7.71 8.35 7.36
N GLN A 161 -8.92 8.50 7.89
CA GLN A 161 -9.18 9.27 9.11
C GLN A 161 -9.74 8.32 10.16
N ASN A 162 -9.07 8.24 11.31
CA ASN A 162 -9.57 7.47 12.43
C ASN A 162 -10.91 8.08 12.91
N PRO A 163 -11.98 7.27 13.02
CA PRO A 163 -13.29 7.80 13.41
C PRO A 163 -13.34 8.30 14.85
N GLN A 164 -12.46 7.80 15.73
CA GLN A 164 -12.45 8.13 17.16
C GLN A 164 -11.53 9.31 17.49
N THR A 165 -10.32 9.31 16.94
CA THR A 165 -9.29 10.32 17.27
C THR A 165 -9.19 11.43 16.23
N HIS A 166 -9.80 11.24 15.05
CA HIS A 166 -9.68 12.11 13.88
C HIS A 166 -8.25 12.29 13.34
N LYS A 167 -7.26 11.56 13.89
CA LYS A 167 -5.90 11.50 13.35
C LYS A 167 -5.94 10.83 11.98
N LYS A 168 -5.04 11.26 11.09
CA LYS A 168 -5.05 10.87 9.68
C LYS A 168 -3.72 10.30 9.25
N VAL A 169 -3.77 9.39 8.29
CA VAL A 169 -2.62 8.91 7.53
C VAL A 169 -2.93 8.94 6.04
N VAL A 170 -1.89 9.12 5.24
CA VAL A 170 -1.97 9.00 3.78
C VAL A 170 -1.69 7.55 3.42
N PHE A 171 -2.62 6.93 2.70
CA PHE A 171 -2.48 5.58 2.15
C PHE A 171 -2.28 5.73 0.63
N SER A 172 -1.08 5.48 0.15
CA SER A 172 -0.70 5.59 -1.26
C SER A 172 -0.57 4.21 -1.88
N ILE A 173 -1.06 4.04 -3.10
CA ILE A 173 -0.82 2.86 -3.93
C ILE A 173 -0.25 3.33 -5.25
N LEU A 174 0.98 2.90 -5.54
CA LEU A 174 1.60 3.06 -6.85
C LEU A 174 1.48 1.73 -7.57
N SER A 175 0.89 1.75 -8.76
CA SER A 175 0.87 0.62 -9.67
C SER A 175 1.62 0.93 -10.96
N TYR A 176 2.37 -0.05 -11.48
CA TYR A 176 3.01 0.04 -12.79
C TYR A 176 2.27 -0.85 -13.80
N ASN A 177 1.93 -0.27 -14.95
CA ASN A 177 1.38 -0.95 -16.13
C ASN A 177 2.45 -0.96 -17.21
N LEU A 178 3.02 -2.11 -17.54
CA LEU A 178 3.91 -2.21 -18.69
C LEU A 178 3.13 -2.12 -20.00
N PRO A 179 3.77 -1.72 -21.11
CA PRO A 179 3.11 -1.53 -22.41
C PRO A 179 2.36 -2.75 -22.95
N GLU A 180 2.67 -3.94 -22.44
CA GLU A 180 2.18 -5.22 -22.98
C GLU A 180 1.14 -5.95 -22.07
N ALA A 181 0.78 -5.44 -20.88
CA ALA A 181 -0.06 -6.19 -19.95
C ALA A 181 -1.43 -5.55 -19.64
N PRO A 182 -2.53 -6.33 -19.60
CA PRO A 182 -3.86 -5.87 -19.22
C PRO A 182 -4.12 -5.78 -17.70
N TYR A 183 -3.17 -6.13 -16.83
CA TYR A 183 -3.34 -6.08 -15.36
C TYR A 183 -2.04 -5.69 -14.62
N ASN A 184 -2.20 -4.94 -13.53
CA ASN A 184 -1.16 -4.26 -12.72
C ASN A 184 -0.02 -5.18 -12.26
N ILE A 185 1.23 -4.75 -12.47
CA ILE A 185 2.41 -5.62 -12.46
C ILE A 185 3.27 -5.45 -11.20
N ILE A 186 3.23 -4.28 -10.56
CA ILE A 186 3.95 -4.01 -9.31
C ILE A 186 3.09 -3.08 -8.48
N TYR A 187 2.84 -3.44 -7.21
CA TYR A 187 2.26 -2.53 -6.23
C TYR A 187 3.35 -2.08 -5.27
N ARG A 188 3.45 -0.76 -5.10
CA ARG A 188 4.06 -0.18 -3.91
C ARG A 188 2.96 0.46 -3.10
N ILE A 189 2.78 0.01 -1.87
CA ILE A 189 1.83 0.60 -0.93
C ILE A 189 2.62 1.36 0.13
N GLU A 190 2.31 2.63 0.33
CA GLU A 190 2.94 3.47 1.34
C GLU A 190 1.84 3.99 2.28
N ILE A 191 1.95 3.70 3.57
CA ILE A 191 1.12 4.32 4.61
C ILE A 191 2.02 5.25 5.40
N GLU A 192 1.72 6.54 5.35
CA GLU A 192 2.57 7.60 5.88
C GLU A 192 1.78 8.54 6.79
N ASP A 193 2.42 9.02 7.85
CA ASP A 193 1.82 9.99 8.75
C ASP A 193 1.49 11.29 8.01
N ILE A 194 0.26 11.80 8.14
CA ILE A 194 -0.17 13.00 7.42
C ILE A 194 0.70 14.22 7.74
N ARG A 195 1.35 14.25 8.92
CA ARG A 195 2.21 15.36 9.37
C ARG A 195 3.46 15.52 8.52
N PHE A 196 3.84 14.50 7.75
CA PHE A 196 4.95 14.55 6.81
C PHE A 196 4.63 15.36 5.54
N PHE A 197 3.35 15.60 5.26
CA PHE A 197 2.90 16.30 4.07
C PHE A 197 2.61 17.78 4.32
N ASP A 198 2.84 18.61 3.32
CA ASP A 198 2.48 20.02 3.33
C ASP A 198 0.96 20.20 3.32
N GLU A 199 0.45 20.98 4.29
CA GLU A 199 -0.99 21.15 4.50
C GLU A 199 -1.65 21.95 3.37
N ALA A 200 -0.96 22.97 2.86
CA ALA A 200 -1.45 23.78 1.74
C ALA A 200 -1.62 22.93 0.47
N SER A 201 -0.73 21.97 0.27
CA SER A 201 -0.76 21.00 -0.81
C SER A 201 -1.89 19.99 -0.64
N LEU A 202 -2.05 19.42 0.56
CA LEU A 202 -3.13 18.48 0.86
C LEU A 202 -4.52 19.10 0.61
N SER A 203 -4.71 20.37 0.98
CA SER A 203 -5.97 21.10 0.73
C SER A 203 -6.35 21.21 -0.74
N LYS A 204 -5.35 21.12 -1.64
CA LYS A 204 -5.49 21.15 -3.10
C LYS A 204 -5.50 19.76 -3.72
N GLY A 205 -5.57 18.70 -2.90
CA GLY A 205 -5.50 17.31 -3.35
C GLY A 205 -4.12 16.88 -3.83
N LYS A 206 -3.06 17.59 -3.43
CA LYS A 206 -1.66 17.29 -3.77
C LYS A 206 -0.92 16.72 -2.56
N PHE A 207 0.02 15.82 -2.80
CA PHE A 207 0.70 15.06 -1.74
C PHE A 207 2.20 15.32 -1.75
N TYR A 208 2.58 16.56 -1.46
CA TYR A 208 3.99 16.95 -1.32
C TYR A 208 4.45 16.76 0.12
N MET A 209 5.60 16.11 0.29
CA MET A 209 6.27 16.06 1.58
C MET A 209 6.76 17.46 1.96
N LYS A 210 6.75 17.79 3.25
CA LYS A 210 7.38 19.00 3.76
C LYS A 210 8.86 18.94 3.44
N GLU A 211 9.38 19.99 2.82
CA GLU A 211 10.82 20.13 2.65
C GLU A 211 11.51 20.14 4.02
N LYS A 212 12.76 19.68 4.06
CA LYS A 212 13.58 19.86 5.26
C LYS A 212 13.90 21.34 5.36
N ASP A 213 13.37 22.00 6.40
CA ASP A 213 13.92 23.27 6.87
C ASP A 213 15.41 23.12 7.26
#